data_AF-A0A4Q9DRS7-F1
#
_entry.id   AF-A0A4Q9DRS7-F1
#
_cell.length_a   1.000
_cell.length_b   1.000
_cell.length_c   1.000
_cell.angle_alpha   90.00
_cell.angle_beta   90.00
_cell.angle_gamma   90.00
#
_symmetry.space_group_name_H-M   'P 1'
#
loop_
_entity.id
_entity.type
_entity.pdbx_description
1 polymer ?
#
loop_
_entity_poly.entity_id
_entity_poly.type
_entity_poly.pdbx_seq_one_letter_code
_entity_poly.pdbx_strand_id
1 'polypeptide(L)'
;MEYVAFFILGTIDIFLVLAFIFKIFRWPLGSYIKECILIAFLCSLESFANRFVFDLAEYDALIQVVTIMLCVHYILRVNFYHAITLSVIGVMAYFEVVYVMYQVLEQIDIVSTSDAAASVGEGTFIIQLTSETFAAIIVWLIYKFNLGFSYVAVPPHDRKTKFTAEEKINMTVDFVAALVIFATNYCIITLGRLGIGAMMVSEFIALCLLLYLARRRDYAHDRPH
;
A
#
# COMPACT_ATOMS: atom_id res chain seq x y z
N MET A 1 -16.72 15.53 14.05
CA MET A 1 -17.07 14.12 13.77
C MET A 1 -16.29 13.61 12.57
N GLU A 2 -16.32 14.32 11.44
CA GLU A 2 -15.62 13.93 10.20
C GLU A 2 -14.11 13.74 10.37
N TYR A 3 -13.41 14.65 11.06
CA TYR A 3 -11.98 14.48 11.33
C TYR A 3 -11.64 13.26 12.19
N VAL A 4 -12.54 12.91 13.12
CA VAL A 4 -12.36 11.71 13.97
C VAL A 4 -12.57 10.45 13.13
N ALA A 5 -13.60 10.44 12.27
CA ALA A 5 -13.85 9.36 11.33
C ALA A 5 -12.68 9.20 10.35
N PHE A 6 -12.21 10.29 9.75
CA PHE A 6 -11.03 10.33 8.88
C PHE A 6 -9.81 9.71 9.56
N PHE A 7 -9.54 10.07 10.82
CA PHE A 7 -8.39 9.56 11.54
C PHE A 7 -8.50 8.06 11.86
N ILE A 8 -9.69 7.61 12.28
CA ILE A 8 -9.93 6.19 12.59
C ILE A 8 -9.84 5.33 11.33
N LEU A 9 -10.56 5.70 10.27
CA LEU A 9 -10.56 4.99 8.99
C LEU A 9 -9.17 5.04 8.35
N GLY A 10 -8.52 6.21 8.32
CA GLY A 10 -7.14 6.33 7.84
C GLY A 10 -6.14 5.48 8.62
N THR A 11 -6.35 5.25 9.92
CA THR A 11 -5.53 4.30 10.69
C THR A 11 -5.82 2.86 10.26
N ILE A 12 -7.07 2.50 9.98
CA ILE A 12 -7.44 1.16 9.50
C ILE A 12 -6.88 0.91 8.10
N ASP A 13 -6.96 1.89 7.19
CA ASP A 13 -6.36 1.85 5.85
C ASP A 13 -4.88 1.42 5.92
N ILE A 14 -4.07 2.12 6.73
CA ILE A 14 -2.64 1.83 6.83
C ILE A 14 -2.38 0.52 7.56
N PHE A 15 -3.19 0.18 8.55
CA PHE A 15 -3.09 -1.13 9.18
C PHE A 15 -3.33 -2.27 8.17
N LEU A 16 -4.28 -2.11 7.25
CA LEU A 16 -4.55 -3.09 6.19
C LEU A 16 -3.45 -3.15 5.14
N VAL A 17 -2.84 -2.02 4.78
CA VAL A 17 -1.62 -1.99 3.95
C VAL A 17 -0.52 -2.85 4.61
N LEU A 18 -0.26 -2.65 5.90
CA LEU A 18 0.71 -3.47 6.63
C LEU A 18 0.28 -4.93 6.70
N ALA A 19 -1.00 -5.21 6.89
CA ALA A 19 -1.51 -6.58 6.89
C ALA A 19 -1.29 -7.27 5.53
N PHE A 20 -1.48 -6.56 4.42
CA PHE A 20 -1.11 -7.03 3.08
C PHE A 20 0.38 -7.36 2.99
N ILE A 21 1.27 -6.46 3.42
CA ILE A 21 2.72 -6.72 3.46
C ILE A 21 2.99 -8.03 4.23
N PHE A 22 2.47 -8.14 5.44
CA PHE A 22 2.72 -9.31 6.27
C PHE A 22 2.17 -10.60 5.66
N LYS A 23 1.00 -10.58 5.03
CA LYS A 23 0.41 -11.81 4.45
C LYS A 23 0.99 -12.17 3.09
N ILE A 24 1.28 -11.19 2.23
CA ILE A 24 1.96 -11.41 0.95
C ILE A 24 3.36 -11.97 1.19
N PHE A 25 4.05 -11.60 2.28
CA PHE A 25 5.41 -12.09 2.59
C PHE A 25 5.44 -13.15 3.70
N ARG A 26 4.30 -13.77 4.03
CA ARG A 26 4.15 -14.85 5.03
C ARG A 26 4.73 -14.52 6.42
N TRP A 27 4.78 -13.25 6.80
CA TRP A 27 5.22 -12.82 8.12
C TRP A 27 4.10 -12.97 9.16
N PRO A 28 4.45 -13.32 10.42
CA PRO A 28 3.49 -13.51 11.49
C PRO A 28 2.99 -12.16 12.04
N LEU A 29 1.93 -11.60 11.45
CA LEU A 29 1.32 -10.32 11.85
C LEU A 29 1.05 -10.20 13.36
N GLY A 30 0.63 -11.30 14.00
CA GLY A 30 0.33 -11.31 15.44
C GLY A 30 1.51 -10.93 16.34
N SER A 31 2.75 -11.21 15.90
CA SER A 31 3.95 -10.88 16.66
C SER A 31 4.33 -9.39 16.58
N TYR A 32 3.82 -8.66 15.59
CA TYR A 32 4.16 -7.26 15.31
C TYR A 32 2.95 -6.32 15.37
N ILE A 33 1.84 -6.77 15.96
CA ILE A 33 0.58 -6.02 15.96
C ILE A 33 0.75 -4.62 16.59
N LYS A 34 1.59 -4.49 17.62
CA LYS A 34 1.82 -3.22 18.33
C LYS A 34 2.58 -2.23 17.46
N GLU A 35 3.61 -2.71 16.78
CA GLU A 35 4.39 -1.97 15.81
C GLU A 35 3.52 -1.55 14.63
N CYS A 36 2.68 -2.45 14.10
CA CYS A 36 1.76 -2.12 13.01
C CYS A 36 0.75 -1.04 13.41
N ILE A 37 0.17 -1.12 14.60
CA ILE A 37 -0.75 -0.08 15.11
C ILE A 37 -0.02 1.25 15.28
N LEU A 38 1.21 1.25 15.80
CA LEU A 38 2.00 2.48 15.93
C LEU A 38 2.29 3.10 14.56
N ILE A 39 2.71 2.30 13.57
CA ILE A 39 2.98 2.78 12.21
C ILE A 39 1.70 3.35 11.59
N ALA A 40 0.59 2.62 11.69
CA ALA A 40 -0.69 3.05 11.15
C ALA A 40 -1.16 4.38 11.75
N PHE A 41 -1.01 4.55 13.07
CA PHE A 41 -1.30 5.79 13.76
C PHE A 41 -0.41 6.96 13.28
N LEU A 42 0.91 6.73 13.16
CA LEU A 42 1.85 7.76 12.69
C LEU A 42 1.54 8.21 11.26
N CYS A 43 1.25 7.26 10.37
CA CYS A 43 0.87 7.52 8.99
C CYS A 43 -0.50 8.23 8.88
N SER A 44 -1.47 7.90 9.73
CA SER A 44 -2.75 8.63 9.75
C SER A 44 -2.59 10.06 10.25
N LEU A 45 -1.75 10.28 11.27
CA LEU A 45 -1.41 11.62 11.77
C LEU A 45 -0.67 12.45 10.73
N GLU A 46 0.26 11.84 10.01
CA GLU A 46 0.98 12.48 8.91
C GLU A 46 0.02 12.90 7.78
N SER A 47 -0.85 12.00 7.34
CA SER A 47 -1.85 12.31 6.31
C SER A 47 -2.82 13.41 6.74
N PHE A 48 -3.24 13.41 8.01
CA PHE A 48 -4.04 14.51 8.57
C PHE A 48 -3.30 15.85 8.48
N ALA A 49 -2.00 15.87 8.85
CA ALA A 49 -1.20 17.09 8.79
C ALA A 49 -1.04 17.58 7.34
N ASN A 50 -0.74 16.68 6.40
CA ASN A 50 -0.62 17.03 4.98
C ASN A 50 -1.90 17.70 4.45
N ARG A 51 -3.06 17.07 4.69
CA ARG A 51 -4.33 17.51 4.10
C ARG A 51 -4.92 18.75 4.75
N PHE A 52 -4.81 18.88 6.08
CA PHE A 52 -5.52 19.93 6.82
C PHE A 52 -4.63 21.02 7.41
N VAL A 53 -3.32 20.79 7.53
CA VAL A 53 -2.39 21.77 8.12
C VAL A 53 -1.46 22.36 7.05
N PHE A 54 -0.96 21.54 6.15
CA PHE A 54 0.04 21.96 5.15
C PHE A 54 -0.52 22.20 3.75
N ASP A 55 -1.77 21.82 3.48
CA ASP A 55 -2.41 21.92 2.15
C ASP A 55 -1.63 21.15 1.06
N LEU A 56 -1.09 19.99 1.44
CA LEU A 56 -0.29 19.09 0.59
C LEU A 56 -1.07 17.81 0.22
N ALA A 57 -2.40 17.90 0.11
CA ALA A 57 -3.25 16.74 -0.15
C ALA A 57 -2.89 15.99 -1.46
N GLU A 58 -2.39 16.72 -2.47
CA GLU A 58 -1.96 16.13 -3.75
C GLU A 58 -0.72 15.23 -3.62
N TYR A 59 0.17 15.52 -2.67
CA TYR A 59 1.39 14.72 -2.41
C TYR A 59 1.19 13.62 -1.38
N ASP A 60 0.02 13.58 -0.72
CA ASP A 60 -0.24 12.73 0.43
C ASP A 60 0.10 11.26 0.18
N ALA A 61 -0.33 10.69 -0.96
CA ALA A 61 -0.04 9.30 -1.31
C ALA A 61 1.47 9.01 -1.42
N LEU A 62 2.25 9.93 -2.01
CA LEU A 62 3.70 9.76 -2.14
C LEU A 62 4.38 9.85 -0.78
N ILE A 63 4.00 10.84 0.03
CA ILE A 63 4.56 11.00 1.37
C ILE A 63 4.22 9.76 2.20
N GLN A 64 2.98 9.25 2.11
CA GLN A 64 2.55 8.03 2.79
C GLN A 64 3.40 6.80 2.42
N VAL A 65 3.68 6.58 1.13
CA VAL A 65 4.54 5.48 0.68
C VAL A 65 5.94 5.60 1.29
N VAL A 66 6.50 6.81 1.29
CA VAL A 66 7.82 7.09 1.89
C VAL A 66 7.79 6.87 3.41
N THR A 67 6.75 7.36 4.08
CA THR A 67 6.58 7.20 5.54
C THR A 67 6.45 5.72 5.91
N ILE A 68 5.64 4.93 5.20
CA ILE A 68 5.50 3.49 5.41
C ILE A 68 6.86 2.81 5.21
N MET A 69 7.59 3.13 4.12
CA MET A 69 8.92 2.59 3.86
C MET A 69 9.90 2.87 5.00
N LEU A 70 9.95 4.12 5.48
CA LEU A 70 10.83 4.50 6.59
C LEU A 70 10.40 3.80 7.89
N CYS A 71 9.11 3.66 8.15
CA CYS A 71 8.57 2.95 9.30
C CYS A 71 8.91 1.45 9.27
N VAL A 72 8.71 0.79 8.14
CA VAL A 72 9.11 -0.60 7.93
C VAL A 72 10.62 -0.77 8.12
N HIS A 73 11.43 0.18 7.66
CA HIS A 73 12.88 0.16 7.85
C HIS A 73 13.29 0.36 9.32
N TYR A 74 12.77 1.39 10.00
CA TYR A 74 13.26 1.80 11.32
C TYR A 74 12.54 1.10 12.47
N ILE A 75 11.22 0.93 12.39
CA ILE A 75 10.41 0.33 13.47
C ILE A 75 10.47 -1.20 13.36
N LEU A 76 10.18 -1.75 12.17
CA LEU A 76 10.24 -3.21 11.97
C LEU A 76 11.67 -3.72 11.72
N ARG A 77 12.67 -2.83 11.57
CA ARG A 77 14.09 -3.19 11.37
C ARG A 77 14.32 -4.06 10.13
N VAL A 78 13.55 -3.82 9.08
CA VAL A 78 13.73 -4.45 7.77
C VAL A 78 14.88 -3.75 7.04
N ASN A 79 15.69 -4.46 6.26
CA ASN A 79 16.73 -3.80 5.47
C ASN A 79 16.11 -2.83 4.44
N PHE A 80 16.86 -1.79 4.04
CA PHE A 80 16.29 -0.71 3.22
C PHE A 80 15.75 -1.20 1.87
N TYR A 81 16.46 -2.14 1.23
CA TYR A 81 16.03 -2.75 -0.01
C TYR A 81 14.65 -3.42 0.09
N HIS A 82 14.48 -4.32 1.07
CA HIS A 82 13.19 -4.97 1.28
C HIS A 82 12.14 -3.99 1.77
N ALA A 83 12.49 -2.99 2.59
CA ALA A 83 11.53 -1.98 3.02
C ALA A 83 10.88 -1.26 1.84
N ILE A 84 11.63 -0.95 0.78
CA ILE A 84 11.08 -0.41 -0.48
C ILE A 84 10.13 -1.42 -1.12
N THR A 85 10.63 -2.62 -1.46
CA THR A 85 9.84 -3.64 -2.18
C THR A 85 8.54 -3.98 -1.45
N LEU A 86 8.62 -4.18 -0.13
CA LEU A 86 7.48 -4.51 0.71
C LEU A 86 6.44 -3.39 0.71
N SER A 87 6.88 -2.14 0.91
CA SER A 87 5.97 -0.99 1.03
C SER A 87 5.27 -0.71 -0.29
N VAL A 88 6.00 -0.73 -1.42
CA VAL A 88 5.41 -0.51 -2.74
C VAL A 88 4.38 -1.59 -3.06
N ILE A 89 4.72 -2.87 -2.88
CA ILE A 89 3.78 -3.98 -3.15
C ILE A 89 2.56 -3.90 -2.23
N GLY A 90 2.76 -3.61 -0.95
CA GLY A 90 1.66 -3.50 0.02
C GLY A 90 0.70 -2.37 -0.30
N VAL A 91 1.23 -1.19 -0.63
CA VAL A 91 0.41 -0.01 -0.99
C VAL A 91 -0.33 -0.25 -2.31
N MET A 92 0.35 -0.75 -3.35
CA MET A 92 -0.30 -1.03 -4.64
C MET A 92 -1.40 -2.10 -4.49
N ALA A 93 -1.14 -3.17 -3.72
CA ALA A 93 -2.16 -4.18 -3.47
C ALA A 93 -3.40 -3.60 -2.77
N TYR A 94 -3.22 -2.67 -1.85
CA TYR A 94 -4.33 -1.98 -1.19
C TYR A 94 -5.07 -1.02 -2.12
N PHE A 95 -4.34 -0.21 -2.90
CA PHE A 95 -4.94 0.76 -3.84
C PHE A 95 -5.75 0.08 -4.93
N GLU A 96 -5.30 -1.08 -5.43
CA GLU A 96 -6.10 -1.89 -6.35
C GLU A 96 -7.46 -2.28 -5.75
N VAL A 97 -7.50 -2.62 -4.46
CA VAL A 97 -8.78 -2.90 -3.78
C VAL A 97 -9.64 -1.64 -3.73
N VAL A 98 -9.06 -0.50 -3.39
CA VAL A 98 -9.77 0.79 -3.33
C VAL A 98 -10.35 1.15 -4.69
N TYR A 99 -9.58 1.02 -5.78
CA TYR A 99 -10.08 1.34 -7.13
C TYR A 99 -11.19 0.39 -7.58
N VAL A 100 -11.05 -0.91 -7.34
CA VAL A 100 -12.09 -1.88 -7.67
C VAL A 100 -13.38 -1.55 -6.91
N MET A 101 -13.27 -1.27 -5.61
CA MET A 101 -14.45 -0.94 -4.81
C MET A 101 -15.07 0.39 -5.20
N TYR A 102 -14.27 1.43 -5.47
CA TYR A 102 -14.76 2.69 -6.03
C TYR A 102 -15.53 2.46 -7.34
N GLN A 103 -14.98 1.69 -8.28
CA GLN A 103 -15.63 1.42 -9.57
C GLN A 103 -16.96 0.67 -9.39
N VAL A 104 -17.00 -0.32 -8.48
CA VAL A 104 -18.23 -1.03 -8.17
C VAL A 104 -19.29 -0.08 -7.60
N LEU A 105 -18.91 0.78 -6.65
CA LEU A 105 -19.83 1.74 -6.02
C LEU A 105 -20.30 2.84 -6.98
N GLU A 106 -19.41 3.33 -7.85
CA GLU A 106 -19.74 4.31 -8.89
C GLU A 106 -20.73 3.71 -9.90
N GLN A 107 -20.54 2.45 -10.31
CA GLN A 107 -21.42 1.78 -11.28
C GLN A 107 -22.86 1.56 -10.79
N ILE A 108 -23.07 1.56 -9.47
CA ILE A 108 -24.40 1.42 -8.84
C ILE A 108 -24.91 2.76 -8.27
N ASP A 109 -24.29 3.87 -8.68
CA ASP A 109 -24.66 5.25 -8.32
C ASP A 109 -24.68 5.53 -6.80
N ILE A 110 -23.88 4.81 -6.01
CA ILE A 110 -23.74 5.08 -4.56
C ILE A 110 -22.75 6.22 -4.30
N VAL A 111 -21.71 6.34 -5.13
CA VAL A 111 -20.68 7.38 -5.02
C VAL A 111 -20.37 7.99 -6.38
N SER A 112 -19.76 9.17 -6.35
CA SER A 112 -19.39 9.95 -7.53
C SER A 112 -17.88 10.22 -7.58
N THR A 113 -17.38 10.69 -8.73
CA THR A 113 -15.97 11.08 -8.87
C THR A 113 -15.56 12.19 -7.90
N SER A 114 -16.48 13.07 -7.50
CA SER A 114 -16.19 14.09 -6.48
C SER A 114 -15.94 13.49 -5.10
N ASP A 115 -16.58 12.37 -4.76
CA ASP A 115 -16.37 11.69 -3.47
C ASP A 115 -14.99 11.05 -3.38
N ALA A 116 -14.45 10.58 -4.52
CA ALA A 116 -13.10 10.04 -4.61
C ALA A 116 -12.00 11.13 -4.56
N ALA A 117 -12.31 12.35 -4.99
CA ALA A 117 -11.39 13.49 -4.93
C ALA A 117 -11.46 14.24 -3.58
N ALA A 118 -12.53 14.05 -2.81
CA ALA A 118 -12.72 14.69 -1.52
C ALA A 118 -11.85 14.06 -0.41
N SER A 119 -11.34 14.89 0.51
CA SER A 119 -10.60 14.41 1.68
C SER A 119 -11.51 13.93 2.82
N VAL A 120 -12.75 14.42 2.86
CA VAL A 120 -13.79 14.06 3.84
C VAL A 120 -15.15 14.12 3.17
N GLY A 121 -16.08 13.33 3.68
CA GLY A 121 -17.46 13.30 3.19
C GLY A 121 -18.07 11.91 3.33
N GLU A 122 -19.39 11.84 3.28
CA GLU A 122 -20.11 10.56 3.39
C GLU A 122 -19.70 9.58 2.29
N GLY A 123 -19.61 10.03 1.04
CA GLY A 123 -19.16 9.20 -0.08
C GLY A 123 -17.73 8.68 0.10
N THR A 124 -16.80 9.53 0.56
CA THR A 124 -15.42 9.13 0.87
C THR A 124 -15.37 8.05 1.95
N PHE A 125 -16.15 8.20 3.02
CA PHE A 125 -16.20 7.21 4.09
C PHE A 125 -16.86 5.89 3.66
N ILE A 126 -17.85 5.93 2.76
CA ILE A 126 -18.43 4.73 2.16
C ILE A 126 -17.39 3.98 1.34
N ILE A 127 -16.60 4.69 0.52
CA ILE A 127 -15.50 4.09 -0.25
C ILE A 127 -14.49 3.44 0.70
N GLN A 128 -14.04 4.15 1.74
CA GLN A 128 -13.09 3.61 2.72
C GLN A 128 -13.64 2.36 3.40
N LEU A 129 -14.82 2.44 4.02
CA LEU A 129 -15.36 1.32 4.81
C LEU A 129 -15.55 0.05 3.96
N THR A 130 -16.01 0.20 2.73
CA THR A 130 -16.20 -0.94 1.81
C THR A 130 -14.88 -1.50 1.32
N SER A 131 -13.91 -0.64 0.99
CA SER A 131 -12.54 -1.02 0.60
C SER A 131 -11.80 -1.73 1.73
N GLU A 132 -11.87 -1.19 2.95
CA GLU A 132 -11.29 -1.78 4.15
C GLU A 132 -11.87 -3.18 4.42
N THR A 133 -13.19 -3.32 4.32
CA THR A 133 -13.87 -4.60 4.51
C THR A 133 -13.41 -5.62 3.48
N PHE A 134 -13.34 -5.23 2.20
CA PHE A 134 -12.92 -6.14 1.13
C PHE A 134 -11.43 -6.47 1.21
N ALA A 135 -10.58 -5.50 1.56
CA ALA A 135 -9.16 -5.69 1.80
C ALA A 135 -8.93 -6.69 2.95
N ALA A 136 -9.66 -6.57 4.06
CA ALA A 136 -9.59 -7.52 5.17
C ALA A 136 -9.96 -8.95 4.73
N ILE A 137 -10.97 -9.10 3.86
CA ILE A 137 -11.34 -10.40 3.27
C ILE A 137 -10.19 -10.95 2.42
N ILE A 138 -9.58 -10.14 1.54
CA ILE A 138 -8.47 -10.57 0.69
C ILE A 138 -7.25 -10.97 1.54
N VAL A 139 -6.88 -10.17 2.53
CA VAL A 139 -5.80 -10.49 3.48
C VAL A 139 -6.07 -11.82 4.19
N TRP A 140 -7.32 -12.06 4.60
CA TRP A 140 -7.72 -13.33 5.19
C TRP A 140 -7.62 -14.50 4.19
N LEU A 141 -8.00 -14.31 2.93
CA LEU A 141 -7.86 -15.34 1.89
C LEU A 141 -6.37 -15.67 1.63
N ILE A 142 -5.51 -14.66 1.51
CA ILE A 142 -4.05 -14.85 1.34
C ILE A 142 -3.50 -15.68 2.50
N TYR A 143 -3.90 -15.36 3.73
CA TYR A 143 -3.53 -16.12 4.92
C TYR A 143 -4.06 -17.56 4.88
N LYS A 144 -5.35 -17.74 4.59
CA LYS A 144 -6.02 -19.05 4.61
C LYS A 144 -5.46 -20.02 3.57
N PHE A 145 -5.10 -19.52 2.40
CA PHE A 145 -4.57 -20.32 1.28
C PHE A 145 -3.04 -20.28 1.17
N ASN A 146 -2.36 -19.60 2.08
CA ASN A 146 -0.89 -19.49 2.12
C ASN A 146 -0.27 -18.99 0.79
N LEU A 147 -0.91 -18.01 0.14
CA LEU A 147 -0.55 -17.53 -1.22
C LEU A 147 0.68 -16.60 -1.29
N GLY A 148 1.30 -16.30 -0.14
CA GLY A 148 2.45 -15.39 -0.06
C GLY A 148 3.79 -16.00 -0.49
N PHE A 149 4.84 -15.19 -0.39
CA PHE A 149 6.24 -15.50 -0.67
C PHE A 149 7.04 -15.65 0.63
N SER A 150 8.13 -16.41 0.60
CA SER A 150 9.01 -16.69 1.74
C SER A 150 10.44 -16.18 1.59
N TYR A 151 10.86 -15.73 0.39
CA TYR A 151 12.24 -15.29 0.14
C TYR A 151 12.70 -14.09 0.98
N VAL A 152 11.77 -13.30 1.52
CA VAL A 152 12.09 -12.23 2.47
C VAL A 152 11.97 -12.77 3.88
N ALA A 153 13.11 -12.94 4.55
CA ALA A 153 13.17 -13.39 5.94
C ALA A 153 12.30 -12.50 6.85
N VAL A 154 11.80 -13.07 7.95
CA VAL A 154 11.08 -12.30 8.97
C VAL A 154 12.07 -11.34 9.66
N PRO A 155 11.71 -10.07 9.91
CA PRO A 155 12.57 -9.13 10.63
C PRO A 155 12.90 -9.60 12.05
N PRO A 156 13.98 -9.10 12.68
CA PRO A 156 14.88 -8.04 12.22
C PRO A 156 15.88 -8.54 11.17
N HIS A 157 16.27 -7.66 10.25
CA HIS A 157 17.31 -7.96 9.25
C HIS A 157 18.65 -7.32 9.65
N ASP A 158 19.74 -7.97 9.25
CA ASP A 158 21.05 -7.33 9.24
C ASP A 158 21.09 -6.21 8.19
N ARG A 159 21.56 -5.04 8.61
CA ARG A 159 21.74 -3.88 7.72
C ARG A 159 22.92 -4.14 6.80
N LYS A 160 22.65 -4.70 5.62
CA LYS A 160 23.66 -4.86 4.56
C LYS A 160 24.23 -3.49 4.18
N THR A 161 25.55 -3.43 3.99
CA THR A 161 26.26 -2.23 3.53
C THR A 161 26.41 -2.15 2.01
N LYS A 162 26.17 -3.24 1.29
CA LYS A 162 26.30 -3.31 -0.18
C LYS A 162 25.17 -4.12 -0.80
N PHE A 163 24.60 -3.58 -1.88
CA PHE A 163 23.57 -4.22 -2.71
C PHE A 163 24.19 -4.92 -3.93
N THR A 164 23.64 -6.07 -4.30
CA THR A 164 23.98 -6.78 -5.54
C THR A 164 23.47 -6.04 -6.78
N ALA A 165 23.97 -6.39 -7.96
CA ALA A 165 23.49 -5.79 -9.21
C ALA A 165 21.99 -6.07 -9.46
N GLU A 166 21.53 -7.27 -9.14
CA GLU A 166 20.12 -7.64 -9.25
C GLU A 166 19.26 -6.84 -8.26
N GLU A 167 19.70 -6.70 -7.00
CA GLU A 167 19.00 -5.87 -6.00
C GLU A 167 18.88 -4.42 -6.50
N LYS A 168 19.93 -3.84 -7.11
CA LYS A 168 19.89 -2.49 -7.68
C LYS A 168 18.90 -2.35 -8.84
N ILE A 169 18.85 -3.30 -9.76
CA ILE A 169 17.88 -3.28 -10.87
C ILE A 169 16.45 -3.32 -10.32
N ASN A 170 16.22 -4.17 -9.34
CA ASN A 170 14.91 -4.30 -8.74
C ASN A 170 14.50 -3.05 -7.94
N MET A 171 15.43 -2.40 -7.25
CA MET A 171 15.16 -1.09 -6.64
C MET A 171 14.71 -0.06 -7.66
N THR A 172 15.30 -0.04 -8.86
CA THR A 172 14.86 0.85 -9.94
C THR A 172 13.43 0.52 -10.37
N VAL A 173 13.08 -0.76 -10.47
CA VAL A 173 11.70 -1.18 -10.79
C VAL A 173 10.73 -0.74 -9.70
N ASP A 174 11.07 -0.96 -8.43
CA ASP A 174 10.25 -0.53 -7.30
C ASP A 174 10.08 1.00 -7.27
N PHE A 175 11.15 1.74 -7.57
CA PHE A 175 11.12 3.19 -7.66
C PHE A 175 10.21 3.68 -8.79
N VAL A 176 10.30 3.06 -9.97
CA VAL A 176 9.39 3.37 -11.10
C VAL A 176 7.94 3.04 -10.73
N ALA A 177 7.69 1.92 -10.04
CA ALA A 177 6.36 1.57 -9.56
C ALA A 177 5.83 2.59 -8.54
N ALA A 178 6.66 3.08 -7.63
CA ALA A 178 6.29 4.16 -6.71
C ALA A 178 5.97 5.47 -7.45
N LEU A 179 6.65 5.77 -8.57
CA LEU A 179 6.30 6.91 -9.41
C LEU A 179 4.94 6.74 -10.11
N VAL A 180 4.52 5.51 -10.43
CA VAL A 180 3.17 5.24 -10.94
C VAL A 180 2.12 5.63 -9.90
N ILE A 181 2.31 5.24 -8.63
CA ILE A 181 1.43 5.64 -7.52
C ILE A 181 1.34 7.17 -7.40
N PHE A 182 2.48 7.86 -7.55
CA PHE A 182 2.51 9.32 -7.48
C PHE A 182 1.73 9.99 -8.62
N ALA A 183 1.83 9.45 -9.84
CA ALA A 183 1.08 9.97 -10.98
C ALA A 183 -0.44 9.89 -10.77
N THR A 184 -0.91 9.02 -9.87
CA THR A 184 -2.34 8.78 -9.64
C THR A 184 -3.09 10.01 -9.17
N ASN A 185 -2.66 10.71 -8.12
CA ASN A 185 -3.36 11.90 -7.62
C ASN A 185 -3.45 13.01 -8.68
N TYR A 186 -2.36 13.24 -9.41
CA TYR A 186 -2.33 14.23 -10.48
C TYR A 186 -3.29 13.87 -11.62
N CYS A 187 -3.32 12.59 -12.03
CA CYS A 187 -4.21 12.11 -13.08
C CYS A 187 -5.68 12.12 -12.66
N ILE A 188 -6.02 11.83 -11.40
CA ILE A 188 -7.39 11.91 -10.90
C ILE A 188 -7.90 13.35 -10.96
N ILE A 189 -7.10 14.31 -10.47
CA ILE A 189 -7.47 15.73 -10.47
C ILE A 189 -7.62 16.27 -11.90
N THR A 190 -6.73 15.88 -12.81
CA THR A 190 -6.66 16.46 -14.16
C THR A 190 -7.58 15.78 -15.18
N LEU A 191 -7.77 14.46 -15.07
CA LEU A 191 -8.46 13.63 -16.08
C LEU A 191 -9.78 13.03 -15.59
N GLY A 192 -10.14 13.24 -14.32
CA GLY A 192 -11.37 12.73 -13.71
C GLY A 192 -11.49 11.21 -13.85
N ARG A 193 -12.66 10.73 -14.30
CA ARG A 193 -12.97 9.29 -14.41
C ARG A 193 -12.00 8.52 -15.32
N LEU A 194 -11.55 9.12 -16.43
CA LEU A 194 -10.56 8.49 -17.31
C LEU A 194 -9.21 8.34 -16.61
N GLY A 195 -8.86 9.29 -15.73
CA GLY A 195 -7.68 9.22 -14.88
C GLY A 195 -7.71 8.02 -13.96
N ILE A 196 -8.81 7.82 -13.23
CA ILE A 196 -8.97 6.68 -12.30
C ILE A 196 -8.82 5.34 -13.04
N GLY A 197 -9.50 5.17 -14.18
CA GLY A 197 -9.43 3.93 -14.95
C GLY A 197 -8.03 3.65 -15.52
N ALA A 198 -7.35 4.67 -16.05
CA ALA A 198 -5.99 4.53 -16.57
C ALA A 198 -5.00 4.17 -15.45
N MET A 199 -5.15 4.79 -14.27
CA MET A 199 -4.28 4.53 -13.12
C MET A 199 -4.47 3.12 -12.57
N MET A 200 -5.71 2.67 -12.36
CA MET A 200 -6.02 1.29 -11.96
C MET A 200 -5.35 0.27 -12.88
N VAL A 201 -5.45 0.45 -14.21
CA VAL A 201 -4.80 -0.48 -15.15
C VAL A 201 -3.27 -0.44 -15.04
N SER A 202 -2.69 0.76 -14.93
CA SER A 202 -1.23 0.91 -14.84
C SER A 202 -0.65 0.38 -13.52
N GLU A 203 -1.32 0.64 -12.40
CA GLU A 203 -0.95 0.14 -11.07
C GLU A 203 -1.10 -1.38 -11.03
N PHE A 204 -2.18 -1.94 -11.59
CA PHE A 204 -2.39 -3.38 -11.68
C PHE A 204 -1.28 -4.09 -12.47
N ILE A 205 -0.87 -3.52 -13.61
CA ILE A 205 0.23 -4.04 -14.43
C ILE A 205 1.54 -4.00 -13.63
N ALA A 206 1.83 -2.88 -12.96
CA ALA A 206 3.03 -2.73 -12.14
C ALA A 206 3.04 -3.71 -10.97
N LEU A 207 1.92 -3.87 -10.27
CA LEU A 207 1.76 -4.85 -9.20
C LEU A 207 1.97 -6.27 -9.72
N CYS A 208 1.39 -6.64 -10.86
CA CYS A 208 1.60 -7.95 -11.47
C CYS A 208 3.08 -8.20 -11.80
N LEU A 209 3.79 -7.19 -12.32
CA LEU A 209 5.23 -7.28 -12.59
C LEU A 209 6.03 -7.48 -11.29
N LEU A 210 5.72 -6.73 -10.23
CA LEU A 210 6.38 -6.86 -8.94
C LEU A 210 6.12 -8.21 -8.29
N LEU A 211 4.88 -8.71 -8.34
CA LEU A 211 4.53 -10.04 -7.85
C LEU A 211 5.20 -11.15 -8.67
N TYR A 212 5.34 -10.97 -9.98
CA TYR A 212 6.10 -11.88 -10.84
C TYR A 212 7.59 -11.91 -10.45
N LEU A 213 8.22 -10.75 -10.22
CA LEU A 213 9.61 -10.67 -9.77
C LEU A 213 9.79 -11.29 -8.37
N ALA A 214 8.86 -11.03 -7.44
CA ALA A 214 8.83 -11.66 -6.13
C ALA A 214 8.76 -13.18 -6.23
N ARG A 215 7.87 -13.71 -7.08
CA ARG A 215 7.73 -15.15 -7.33
C ARG A 215 8.99 -15.76 -7.93
N ARG A 216 9.63 -15.07 -8.87
CA ARG A 216 10.89 -15.51 -9.48
C ARG A 216 11.99 -15.65 -8.43
N ARG A 217 12.08 -14.73 -7.47
CA ARG A 217 13.05 -14.81 -6.36
C ARG A 217 12.73 -15.94 -5.38
N ASP A 218 11.45 -16.15 -5.08
CA ASP A 218 10.99 -17.25 -4.23
C ASP A 218 11.44 -18.60 -4.79
N TYR A 219 11.22 -18.84 -6.09
CA TYR A 219 11.72 -20.04 -6.75
C TYR A 219 13.25 -20.15 -6.80
N ALA A 220 13.98 -19.04 -6.85
CA ALA A 220 15.44 -19.08 -6.83
C ALA A 220 15.98 -19.42 -5.43
N HIS A 221 15.27 -19.00 -4.38
CA HIS A 221 15.58 -19.28 -2.98
C HIS A 221 15.32 -20.75 -2.61
N ASP A 222 14.25 -21.35 -3.15
CA ASP A 222 13.84 -22.73 -2.85
C ASP A 222 14.64 -23.81 -3.61
N ARG A 223 15.58 -23.43 -4.50
CA ARG A 223 16.40 -24.41 -5.24
C ARG A 223 17.46 -25.00 -4.32
N PRO A 224 17.60 -26.35 -4.25
CA PRO A 224 18.71 -26.97 -3.54
C PRO A 224 20.03 -26.56 -4.21
N HIS A 225 20.94 -25.97 -3.43
CA HIS A 225 22.33 -25.73 -3.83
C HIS A 225 23.14 -27.02 -3.84
#